data_AF-A0A7X8SFM9-F1
#
_entry.id   AF-A0A7X8SFM9-F1
#
_cell.length_a   1.000
_cell.length_b   1.000
_cell.length_c   1.000
_cell.angle_alpha   90.00
_cell.angle_beta   90.00
_cell.angle_gamma   90.00
#
_symmetry.space_group_name_H-M   'P 1'
#
loop_
_entity.id
_entity.type
_entity.pdbx_description
1 polymer ?
#
loop_
_entity_poly.entity_id
_entity_poly.type
_entity_poly.pdbx_seq_one_letter_code
_entity_poly.pdbx_strand_id
1 'polypeptide(L)'
;MPISILRYSQIADPAEQGIYLRYRTVSPSNFRIQMRRLKRLGFTGLSLRDLQPYLRGEKSGRVFGITFDNGFRSVHTHALPILQELQFTATSYFVASQVSGFNIWDSPVGAPYSRCMSKEEILEWMQMGQEVGAHSLDHIALTEVSTTEARRQSPLLVVSSKTCWELRSTASPIRTAPCLNWSDISLSRLAMSARPRPLAGESYRRMTCCGYHDRRFAKWIAGLTSWANVRSVRSR
;
A
#
# COMPACT_ATOMS: atom_id res chain seq x y z
N MET A 1 6.49 15.27 12.23
CA MET A 1 5.04 15.00 12.06
C MET A 1 4.87 13.52 11.75
N PRO A 2 3.81 12.86 12.24
CA PRO A 2 3.51 11.49 11.83
C PRO A 2 3.23 11.46 10.33
N ILE A 3 3.69 10.39 9.68
CA ILE A 3 3.45 10.16 8.25
C ILE A 3 2.28 9.19 8.14
N SER A 4 1.25 9.57 7.39
CA SER A 4 0.04 8.77 7.22
C SER A 4 0.13 7.89 5.99
N ILE A 5 -0.43 6.69 6.08
CA ILE A 5 -0.56 5.75 4.96
C ILE A 5 -2.04 5.55 4.68
N LEU A 6 -2.45 5.87 3.45
CA LEU A 6 -3.82 5.74 2.96
C LEU A 6 -3.96 4.40 2.23
N ARG A 7 -4.85 3.55 2.73
CA ARG A 7 -5.10 2.21 2.19
C ARG A 7 -6.41 2.16 1.41
N TYR A 8 -6.32 1.71 0.18
CA TYR A 8 -7.45 1.46 -0.73
C TYR A 8 -7.49 -0.03 -1.14
N SER A 9 -8.61 -0.48 -1.68
CA SER A 9 -8.71 -1.82 -2.30
C SER A 9 -9.16 -1.69 -3.74
N GLN A 10 -10.43 -1.32 -3.98
CA GLN A 10 -10.95 -1.12 -5.33
C GLN A 10 -11.19 0.35 -5.64
N ILE A 11 -10.83 0.76 -6.86
CA ILE A 11 -11.19 2.07 -7.42
C ILE A 11 -12.17 1.87 -8.57
N ALA A 12 -13.46 1.76 -8.25
CA ALA A 12 -14.53 1.46 -9.20
C ALA A 12 -15.83 2.08 -8.68
N ASP A 13 -16.86 2.13 -9.53
CA ASP A 13 -18.18 2.55 -9.05
C ASP A 13 -18.69 1.53 -8.01
N PRO A 14 -19.05 1.97 -6.80
CA PRO A 14 -19.46 1.06 -5.75
C PRO A 14 -20.77 0.38 -6.11
N ALA A 15 -20.87 -0.91 -5.82
CA ALA A 15 -22.09 -1.68 -5.99
C ALA A 15 -23.28 -1.06 -5.22
N GLU A 16 -24.49 -1.54 -5.51
CA GLU A 16 -25.71 -1.12 -4.84
C GLU A 16 -25.64 -1.29 -3.31
N GLN A 17 -26.48 -0.54 -2.60
CA GLN A 17 -26.55 -0.63 -1.13
C GLN A 17 -26.93 -2.06 -0.72
N GLY A 18 -26.30 -2.56 0.35
CA GLY A 18 -26.52 -3.92 0.85
C GLY A 18 -25.56 -4.98 0.31
N ILE A 19 -24.78 -4.69 -0.75
CA ILE A 19 -23.76 -5.61 -1.26
C ILE A 19 -22.54 -5.67 -0.32
N TYR A 20 -22.13 -6.89 0.01
CA TYR A 20 -21.00 -7.17 0.88
C TYR A 20 -19.68 -6.59 0.31
N LEU A 21 -18.80 -6.11 1.19
CA LEU A 21 -17.54 -5.38 0.88
C LEU A 21 -17.66 -4.08 0.05
N ARG A 22 -18.86 -3.58 -0.28
CA ARG A 22 -19.05 -2.28 -0.95
C ARG A 22 -18.21 -1.16 -0.33
N TYR A 23 -18.08 -1.16 1.00
CA TYR A 23 -17.35 -0.15 1.75
C TYR A 23 -15.84 -0.11 1.47
N ARG A 24 -15.27 -1.13 0.79
CA ARG A 24 -13.87 -1.22 0.36
C ARG A 24 -13.63 -0.65 -1.03
N THR A 25 -14.69 -0.17 -1.68
CA THR A 25 -14.66 0.40 -3.04
C THR A 25 -14.84 1.91 -2.98
N VAL A 26 -13.94 2.64 -3.64
CA VAL A 26 -13.99 4.10 -3.77
C VAL A 26 -14.19 4.44 -5.25
N SER A 27 -15.15 5.32 -5.57
CA SER A 27 -15.35 5.72 -6.96
C SER A 27 -14.12 6.45 -7.53
N PRO A 28 -13.83 6.32 -8.83
CA PRO A 28 -12.73 7.05 -9.47
C PRO A 28 -12.82 8.57 -9.26
N SER A 29 -14.04 9.12 -9.30
CA SER A 29 -14.31 10.55 -9.05
C SER A 29 -13.90 10.97 -7.64
N ASN A 30 -14.27 10.19 -6.62
CA ASN A 30 -13.91 10.46 -5.24
C ASN A 30 -12.40 10.33 -5.02
N PHE A 31 -11.78 9.26 -5.54
CA PHE A 31 -10.33 9.09 -5.46
C PHE A 31 -9.59 10.29 -6.08
N ARG A 32 -10.02 10.76 -7.26
CA ARG A 32 -9.48 11.97 -7.91
C ARG A 32 -9.60 13.21 -7.03
N ILE A 33 -10.78 13.45 -6.44
CA ILE A 33 -11.02 14.60 -5.56
C ILE A 33 -10.08 14.56 -4.35
N GLN A 34 -9.91 13.39 -3.74
CA GLN A 34 -9.04 13.18 -2.58
C GLN A 34 -7.57 13.49 -2.92
N MET A 35 -7.06 12.90 -3.99
CA MET A 35 -5.66 13.07 -4.40
C MET A 35 -5.37 14.50 -4.83
N ARG A 36 -6.26 15.12 -5.62
CA ARG A 36 -6.13 16.54 -6.01
C ARG A 36 -6.20 17.48 -4.82
N ARG A 37 -7.02 17.19 -3.81
CA ARG A 37 -7.07 17.99 -2.58
C ARG A 37 -5.75 17.92 -1.82
N LEU A 38 -5.14 16.73 -1.71
CA LEU A 38 -3.83 16.57 -1.07
C LEU A 38 -2.72 17.28 -1.84
N LYS A 39 -2.68 17.14 -3.18
CA LYS A 39 -1.72 17.85 -4.03
C LYS A 39 -1.83 19.37 -3.85
N ARG A 40 -3.05 19.92 -3.84
CA ARG A 40 -3.30 21.36 -3.61
C ARG A 40 -2.85 21.83 -2.23
N LEU A 41 -2.89 20.97 -1.22
CA LEU A 41 -2.36 21.24 0.12
C LEU A 41 -0.84 21.05 0.20
N GLY A 42 -0.14 20.82 -0.92
CA GLY A 42 1.31 20.65 -0.98
C GLY A 42 1.80 19.29 -0.49
N PHE A 43 0.93 18.28 -0.41
CA PHE A 43 1.34 16.91 -0.10
C PHE A 43 1.78 16.15 -1.36
N THR A 44 2.79 15.30 -1.19
CA THR A 44 3.25 14.35 -2.22
C THR A 44 2.91 12.93 -1.78
N GLY A 45 2.16 12.22 -2.63
CA GLY A 45 1.84 10.80 -2.44
C GLY A 45 2.98 9.92 -2.92
N LEU A 46 3.43 9.00 -2.06
CA LEU A 46 4.58 8.13 -2.31
C LEU A 46 4.22 6.65 -2.11
N SER A 47 4.89 5.80 -2.88
CA SER A 47 5.01 4.37 -2.61
C SER A 47 5.76 4.17 -1.29
N LEU A 48 5.60 3.01 -0.66
CA LEU A 48 6.34 2.70 0.58
C LEU A 48 7.85 2.70 0.35
N ARG A 49 8.32 2.20 -0.80
CA ARG A 49 9.73 2.32 -1.22
C ARG A 49 10.21 3.76 -1.16
N ASP A 50 9.48 4.69 -1.76
CA ASP A 50 9.91 6.08 -1.87
C ASP A 50 9.68 6.86 -0.56
N LEU A 51 8.81 6.35 0.32
CA LEU A 51 8.53 6.90 1.65
C LEU A 51 9.63 6.58 2.67
N GLN A 52 10.40 5.51 2.46
CA GLN A 52 11.44 5.03 3.38
C GLN A 52 12.41 6.12 3.89
N PRO A 53 13.02 6.99 3.04
CA PRO A 53 13.92 8.04 3.52
C PRO A 53 13.25 9.04 4.46
N TYR A 54 11.95 9.30 4.29
CA TYR A 54 11.19 10.20 5.18
C TYR A 54 10.90 9.55 6.53
N LEU A 55 10.70 8.23 6.52
CA LEU A 55 10.43 7.44 7.71
C LEU A 55 11.68 7.28 8.59
N ARG A 56 12.85 7.09 7.96
CA ARG A 56 14.17 7.08 8.63
C ARG A 56 14.66 8.47 9.04
N GLY A 57 14.01 9.53 8.57
CA GLY A 57 14.35 10.92 8.91
C GLY A 57 15.45 11.54 8.05
N GLU A 58 15.90 10.86 7.00
CA GLU A 58 16.88 11.34 6.01
C GLU A 58 16.30 12.46 5.13
N LYS A 59 14.99 12.40 4.86
CA LYS A 59 14.25 13.43 4.14
C LYS A 59 13.13 14.02 5.00
N SER A 60 12.77 15.25 4.69
CA SER A 60 11.60 15.91 5.28
C SER A 60 10.72 16.53 4.20
N GLY A 61 9.43 16.60 4.46
CA GLY A 61 8.45 17.10 3.50
C GLY A 61 7.02 16.74 3.92
N ARG A 62 6.05 17.31 3.20
CA ARG A 62 4.64 16.92 3.32
C ARG A 62 4.40 15.70 2.45
N VAL A 63 4.58 14.52 3.03
CA VAL A 63 4.42 13.24 2.33
C VAL A 63 3.39 12.34 2.99
N PHE A 64 2.78 11.47 2.20
CA PHE A 64 1.90 10.40 2.67
C PHE A 64 2.11 9.15 1.81
N GLY A 65 1.89 7.98 2.40
CA GLY A 65 1.93 6.70 1.69
C GLY A 65 0.60 6.41 1.01
N ILE A 66 0.64 5.80 -0.18
CA ILE A 66 -0.54 5.29 -0.88
C ILE A 66 -0.36 3.79 -1.08
N THR A 67 -1.32 2.99 -0.59
CA THR A 67 -1.33 1.54 -0.80
C THR A 67 -2.66 1.05 -1.37
N PHE A 68 -2.57 0.03 -2.23
CA PHE A 68 -3.70 -0.71 -2.76
C PHE A 68 -3.55 -2.19 -2.44
N ASP A 69 -4.59 -2.80 -1.89
CA ASP A 69 -4.59 -4.23 -1.59
C ASP A 69 -5.22 -5.03 -2.75
N ASN A 70 -4.94 -6.33 -2.77
CA ASN A 70 -5.57 -7.36 -3.61
C ASN A 70 -5.27 -7.35 -5.12
N GLY A 71 -4.53 -6.36 -5.64
CA GLY A 71 -4.11 -6.33 -7.03
C GLY A 71 -5.26 -6.23 -8.04
N PHE A 72 -6.34 -5.51 -7.70
CA PHE A 72 -7.51 -5.36 -8.58
C PHE A 72 -7.17 -4.60 -9.87
N ARG A 73 -7.72 -5.06 -11.00
CA ARG A 73 -7.59 -4.40 -12.31
C ARG A 73 -8.11 -2.96 -12.31
N SER A 74 -9.15 -2.69 -11.52
CA SER A 74 -9.72 -1.35 -11.38
C SER A 74 -8.72 -0.30 -10.89
N VAL A 75 -7.72 -0.70 -10.09
CA VAL A 75 -6.62 0.18 -9.67
C VAL A 75 -5.77 0.61 -10.86
N HIS A 76 -5.42 -0.32 -11.74
CA HIS A 76 -4.69 0.00 -12.97
C HIS A 76 -5.53 0.89 -13.88
N THR A 77 -6.78 0.50 -14.16
CA THR A 77 -7.64 1.24 -15.10
C THR A 77 -8.01 2.64 -14.62
N HIS A 78 -8.26 2.83 -13.32
CA HIS A 78 -8.83 4.08 -12.80
C HIS A 78 -7.88 4.88 -11.91
N ALA A 79 -7.04 4.22 -11.10
CA ALA A 79 -6.16 4.92 -10.17
C ALA A 79 -4.85 5.35 -10.85
N LEU A 80 -4.24 4.47 -11.67
CA LEU A 80 -2.96 4.75 -12.32
C LEU A 80 -2.95 6.07 -13.12
N PRO A 81 -3.96 6.38 -13.97
CA PRO A 81 -3.96 7.64 -14.71
C PRO A 81 -4.00 8.87 -13.79
N ILE A 82 -4.71 8.78 -12.66
CA ILE A 82 -4.79 9.87 -11.66
C ILE A 82 -3.46 10.03 -10.93
N LEU A 83 -2.78 8.93 -10.60
CA LEU A 83 -1.46 8.97 -9.98
C LEU A 83 -0.43 9.60 -10.92
N GLN A 84 -0.45 9.24 -12.21
CA GLN A 84 0.41 9.85 -13.24
C GLN A 84 0.14 11.35 -13.39
N GLU A 85 -1.12 11.76 -13.52
CA GLU A 85 -1.51 13.18 -13.61
C GLU A 85 -0.94 14.01 -12.44
N LEU A 86 -0.93 13.43 -11.24
CA LEU A 86 -0.50 14.12 -10.02
C LEU A 86 0.95 13.88 -9.64
N GLN A 87 1.69 13.10 -10.44
CA GLN A 87 3.06 12.66 -10.16
C GLN A 87 3.20 12.00 -8.78
N PHE A 88 2.24 11.16 -8.43
CA PHE A 88 2.27 10.36 -7.20
C PHE A 88 2.74 8.94 -7.50
N THR A 89 3.44 8.35 -6.55
CA THR A 89 3.74 6.91 -6.54
C THR A 89 2.91 6.21 -5.47
N ALA A 90 2.68 4.91 -5.66
CA ALA A 90 1.90 4.06 -4.78
C ALA A 90 2.41 2.61 -4.80
N THR A 91 2.06 1.85 -3.78
CA THR A 91 2.36 0.43 -3.66
C THR A 91 1.10 -0.39 -3.88
N SER A 92 1.10 -1.35 -4.80
CA SER A 92 0.01 -2.32 -4.97
C SER A 92 0.45 -3.71 -4.51
N TYR A 93 -0.34 -4.33 -3.64
CA TYR A 93 -0.10 -5.66 -3.11
C TYR A 93 -0.94 -6.71 -3.85
N PHE A 94 -0.30 -7.74 -4.38
CA PHE A 94 -0.92 -8.74 -5.24
C PHE A 94 -1.08 -10.08 -4.52
N VAL A 95 -2.26 -10.69 -4.68
CA VAL A 95 -2.48 -12.11 -4.36
C VAL A 95 -1.86 -12.92 -5.49
N ALA A 96 -0.74 -13.59 -5.21
CA ALA A 96 0.11 -14.14 -6.27
C ALA A 96 -0.60 -15.20 -7.12
N SER A 97 -1.46 -16.03 -6.53
CA SER A 97 -2.19 -17.08 -7.27
C SER A 97 -3.34 -16.53 -8.13
N GLN A 98 -3.65 -15.24 -8.04
CA GLN A 98 -4.75 -14.61 -8.75
C GLN A 98 -4.32 -13.53 -9.75
N VAL A 99 -3.04 -13.49 -10.13
CA VAL A 99 -2.60 -12.68 -11.29
C VAL A 99 -3.35 -13.15 -12.54
N SER A 100 -3.90 -12.20 -13.29
CA SER A 100 -4.83 -12.45 -14.42
C SER A 100 -6.15 -13.15 -14.05
N GLY A 101 -6.42 -13.36 -12.76
CA GLY A 101 -7.59 -14.05 -12.24
C GLY A 101 -8.66 -13.10 -11.69
N PHE A 102 -9.31 -13.52 -10.61
CA PHE A 102 -10.41 -12.82 -9.96
C PHE A 102 -10.29 -12.91 -8.44
N ASN A 103 -11.06 -12.11 -7.70
CA ASN A 103 -11.17 -12.20 -6.24
C ASN A 103 -11.96 -13.41 -5.75
N ILE A 104 -11.53 -14.61 -6.12
CA ILE A 104 -12.21 -15.86 -5.72
C ILE A 104 -12.25 -16.04 -4.19
N TRP A 105 -11.31 -15.44 -3.46
CA TRP A 105 -11.26 -15.47 -2.00
C TRP A 105 -12.45 -14.73 -1.34
N ASP A 106 -13.08 -13.79 -2.04
CA ASP A 106 -14.28 -13.10 -1.55
C ASP A 106 -15.58 -13.80 -1.96
N SER A 107 -15.50 -14.90 -2.74
CA SER A 107 -16.68 -15.67 -3.16
C SER A 107 -17.49 -16.25 -1.99
N PRO A 108 -16.88 -16.80 -0.91
CA PRO A 108 -17.63 -17.36 0.22
C PRO A 108 -18.49 -16.34 0.98
N VAL A 109 -18.14 -15.06 0.87
CA VAL A 109 -18.86 -13.96 1.52
C VAL A 109 -19.80 -13.21 0.55
N GLY A 110 -20.02 -13.77 -0.65
CA GLY A 110 -20.98 -13.25 -1.63
C GLY A 110 -20.56 -11.93 -2.27
N ALA A 111 -19.27 -11.59 -2.30
CA ALA A 111 -18.81 -10.37 -2.96
C ALA A 111 -18.88 -10.53 -4.49
N PRO A 112 -19.15 -9.45 -5.25
CA PRO A 112 -19.11 -9.49 -6.70
C PRO A 112 -17.72 -9.85 -7.24
N TYR A 113 -17.70 -10.63 -8.33
CA TYR A 113 -16.47 -10.94 -9.04
C TYR A 113 -15.84 -9.67 -9.64
N SER A 114 -14.58 -9.46 -9.33
CA SER A 114 -13.75 -8.36 -9.78
C SER A 114 -12.44 -8.91 -10.30
N ARG A 115 -12.03 -8.48 -11.50
CA ARG A 115 -10.79 -8.93 -12.13
C ARG A 115 -9.57 -8.42 -11.36
N CYS A 116 -8.57 -9.27 -11.22
CA CYS A 116 -7.23 -8.90 -10.81
C CYS A 116 -6.42 -8.45 -12.03
N MET A 117 -5.36 -7.67 -11.81
CA MET A 117 -4.48 -7.23 -12.89
C MET A 117 -3.82 -8.44 -13.58
N SER A 118 -3.69 -8.33 -14.90
CA SER A 118 -2.85 -9.21 -15.69
C SER A 118 -1.36 -8.96 -15.45
N LYS A 119 -0.52 -9.90 -15.88
CA LYS A 119 0.94 -9.73 -15.83
C LYS A 119 1.39 -8.50 -16.61
N GLU A 120 0.78 -8.24 -17.76
CA GLU A 120 1.07 -7.11 -18.64
C GLU A 120 0.74 -5.79 -17.95
N GLU A 121 -0.43 -5.71 -17.30
CA GLU A 121 -0.85 -4.55 -16.52
C GLU A 121 0.05 -4.31 -15.29
N ILE A 122 0.56 -5.38 -14.65
CA ILE A 122 1.54 -5.27 -13.56
C ILE A 122 2.88 -4.72 -14.08
N LEU A 123 3.34 -5.18 -15.24
CA LEU A 123 4.57 -4.67 -15.84
C LEU A 123 4.41 -3.19 -16.22
N GLU A 124 3.26 -2.78 -16.76
CA GLU A 124 2.96 -1.38 -17.04
C GLU A 124 2.92 -0.54 -15.75
N TRP A 125 2.27 -1.05 -14.69
CA TRP A 125 2.24 -0.40 -13.37
C TRP A 125 3.66 -0.07 -12.88
N MET A 126 4.58 -1.02 -12.99
CA MET A 126 5.99 -0.81 -12.63
C MET A 126 6.70 0.18 -13.55
N GLN A 127 6.48 0.09 -14.86
CA GLN A 127 7.08 1.01 -15.84
C GLN A 127 6.65 2.46 -15.59
N MET A 128 5.43 2.66 -15.06
CA MET A 128 4.90 3.95 -14.63
C MET A 128 5.37 4.38 -13.23
N GLY A 129 6.44 3.76 -12.71
CA GLY A 129 7.13 4.15 -11.49
C GLY A 129 6.51 3.64 -10.19
N GLN A 130 5.45 2.85 -10.27
CA GLN A 130 4.73 2.35 -9.11
C GLN A 130 5.41 1.11 -8.50
N GLU A 131 5.15 0.85 -7.22
CA GLU A 131 5.72 -0.27 -6.48
C GLU A 131 4.77 -1.48 -6.47
N VAL A 132 5.36 -2.68 -6.53
CA VAL A 132 4.68 -3.98 -6.43
C VAL A 132 5.07 -4.62 -5.10
N GLY A 133 4.09 -5.12 -4.35
CA GLY A 133 4.26 -5.89 -3.13
C GLY A 133 3.43 -7.17 -3.13
N ALA A 134 3.62 -8.00 -2.10
CA ALA A 134 2.90 -9.27 -1.95
C ALA A 134 1.72 -9.19 -0.98
N HIS A 135 0.60 -9.82 -1.31
CA HIS A 135 -0.58 -9.97 -0.45
C HIS A 135 -0.93 -11.44 -0.19
N SER A 136 0.08 -12.21 0.22
CA SER A 136 0.06 -13.68 0.31
C SER A 136 -0.11 -14.42 -1.03
N LEU A 137 0.02 -15.74 -1.02
CA LEU A 137 -0.21 -16.55 -2.22
C LEU A 137 -1.70 -16.60 -2.51
N ASP A 138 -2.50 -16.96 -1.51
CA ASP A 138 -3.89 -17.40 -1.69
C ASP A 138 -4.92 -16.54 -0.94
N HIS A 139 -4.50 -15.43 -0.32
CA HIS A 139 -5.37 -14.53 0.46
C HIS A 139 -6.04 -15.25 1.66
N ILE A 140 -5.30 -16.13 2.34
CA ILE A 140 -5.79 -16.79 3.56
C ILE A 140 -5.48 -15.98 4.81
N ALA A 141 -6.27 -16.17 5.87
CA ALA A 141 -6.01 -15.58 7.17
C ALA A 141 -4.75 -16.22 7.81
N LEU A 142 -3.61 -15.54 7.72
CA LEU A 142 -2.33 -16.05 8.23
C LEU A 142 -2.33 -16.32 9.75
N THR A 143 -3.24 -15.70 10.48
CA THR A 143 -3.43 -15.92 11.93
C THR A 143 -4.19 -17.20 12.26
N GLU A 144 -4.82 -17.82 11.27
CA GLU A 144 -5.69 -19.00 11.44
C GLU A 144 -5.03 -20.28 10.92
N VAL A 145 -3.80 -20.19 10.44
CA VAL A 145 -3.05 -21.33 9.89
C VAL A 145 -1.80 -21.64 10.68
N SER A 146 -1.24 -22.84 10.46
CA SER A 146 0.03 -23.23 11.06
C SER A 146 1.17 -22.30 10.62
N THR A 147 2.21 -22.17 11.44
CA THR A 147 3.40 -21.38 11.11
C THR A 147 4.04 -21.82 9.79
N THR A 148 4.03 -23.13 9.50
CA THR A 148 4.54 -23.69 8.24
C THR A 148 3.74 -23.17 7.05
N GLU A 149 2.40 -23.17 7.15
CA GLU A 149 1.54 -22.66 6.09
C GLU A 149 1.66 -21.14 5.97
N ALA A 150 1.73 -20.40 7.07
CA ALA A 150 1.96 -18.94 7.03
C ALA A 150 3.28 -18.57 6.34
N ARG A 151 4.33 -19.37 6.54
CA ARG A 151 5.61 -19.23 5.80
C ARG A 151 5.45 -19.55 4.32
N ARG A 152 4.74 -20.62 3.97
CA ARG A 152 4.45 -20.96 2.56
C ARG A 152 3.71 -19.83 1.87
N GLN A 153 2.78 -19.20 2.57
CA GLN A 153 1.97 -18.09 2.07
C GLN A 153 2.74 -16.78 1.88
N SER A 154 3.98 -16.67 2.35
CA SER A 154 4.80 -15.46 2.20
C SER A 154 5.48 -15.48 0.82
N PRO A 155 4.88 -14.87 -0.22
CA PRO A 155 5.40 -14.98 -1.57
C PRO A 155 6.64 -14.12 -1.67
N LEU A 156 7.70 -14.66 -2.25
CA LEU A 156 8.75 -13.84 -2.81
C LEU A 156 8.24 -13.24 -4.13
N LEU A 157 7.41 -12.19 -4.04
CA LEU A 157 7.15 -11.35 -5.22
C LEU A 157 8.37 -10.44 -5.42
N VAL A 158 9.42 -11.01 -6.02
CA VAL A 158 10.53 -10.25 -6.57
C VAL A 158 10.12 -9.80 -7.96
N VAL A 159 9.50 -8.63 -8.06
CA VAL A 159 9.36 -7.95 -9.35
C VAL A 159 10.05 -6.60 -9.21
N SER A 160 11.36 -6.61 -9.47
CA SER A 160 12.21 -5.42 -9.50
C SER A 160 12.32 -4.93 -10.94
N SER A 161 12.05 -3.64 -11.16
CA SER A 161 12.29 -2.98 -12.43
C SER A 161 13.80 -2.88 -12.71
N LYS A 162 14.23 -3.52 -13.80
CA LYS A 162 15.52 -3.38 -14.53
C LYS A 162 16.78 -4.20 -14.15
N THR A 163 16.76 -5.13 -13.18
CA THR A 163 17.91 -6.03 -13.02
C THR A 163 17.51 -7.39 -12.44
N CYS A 164 17.44 -8.40 -13.29
CA CYS A 164 17.64 -9.85 -13.03
C CYS A 164 16.88 -10.68 -14.06
N TRP A 165 17.44 -10.74 -15.27
CA TRP A 165 17.58 -12.02 -15.93
C TRP A 165 18.97 -12.55 -15.54
N GLU A 166 19.06 -13.85 -15.31
CA GLU A 166 20.25 -14.63 -14.90
C GLU A 166 20.63 -14.60 -13.41
N LEU A 167 20.53 -15.77 -12.76
CA LEU A 167 21.71 -16.59 -12.47
C LEU A 167 21.29 -17.92 -11.81
N ARG A 168 21.52 -19.02 -12.53
CA ARG A 168 21.80 -20.31 -11.88
C ARG A 168 23.24 -20.28 -11.38
N SER A 169 23.44 -20.86 -10.20
CA SER A 169 24.66 -21.54 -9.74
C SER A 169 25.99 -20.79 -9.94
N THR A 170 26.51 -20.18 -8.89
CA THR A 170 27.87 -20.42 -8.33
C THR A 170 28.07 -19.58 -7.07
N ALA A 171 29.01 -20.02 -6.25
CA ALA A 171 29.20 -19.66 -4.85
C ALA A 171 29.80 -18.25 -4.60
N SER A 172 29.33 -17.62 -3.51
CA SER A 172 30.00 -16.58 -2.69
C SER A 172 30.14 -15.15 -3.28
N PRO A 173 30.38 -14.11 -2.43
CA PRO A 173 29.32 -13.20 -2.00
C PRO A 173 29.49 -11.78 -2.56
N ILE A 174 28.43 -11.25 -3.17
CA ILE A 174 28.36 -9.83 -3.55
C ILE A 174 27.38 -9.12 -2.62
N ARG A 175 27.90 -8.11 -1.92
CA ARG A 175 27.16 -7.13 -1.10
C ARG A 175 26.22 -6.33 -2.01
N THR A 176 24.97 -6.72 -2.08
CA THR A 176 23.86 -5.88 -2.55
C THR A 176 22.90 -5.66 -1.38
N ALA A 177 22.61 -4.39 -1.08
CA ALA A 177 21.66 -3.99 -0.06
C ALA A 177 20.30 -4.66 -0.28
N PRO A 178 19.66 -5.24 0.76
CA PRO A 178 18.54 -6.13 0.56
C PRO A 178 17.31 -5.36 0.12
N CYS A 179 16.72 -5.80 -1.00
CA CYS A 179 15.29 -5.71 -1.20
C CYS A 179 14.64 -6.28 0.08
N LEU A 180 13.88 -5.45 0.80
CA LEU A 180 13.25 -5.84 2.06
C LEU A 180 12.43 -7.11 1.84
N ASN A 181 12.93 -8.21 2.39
CA ASN A 181 12.28 -9.49 2.40
C ASN A 181 11.12 -9.39 3.40
N TRP A 182 9.88 -9.63 2.97
CA TRP A 182 8.71 -9.57 3.88
C TRP A 182 8.76 -10.63 4.99
N SER A 183 9.73 -11.55 4.97
CA SER A 183 10.06 -12.42 6.10
C SER A 183 10.57 -11.67 7.35
N ASP A 184 11.02 -10.41 7.24
CA ASP A 184 11.44 -9.61 8.40
C ASP A 184 10.26 -8.93 9.12
N ILE A 185 9.03 -9.06 8.61
CA ILE A 185 7.81 -8.54 9.25
C ILE A 185 6.70 -9.60 9.24
N SER A 186 6.96 -10.77 9.82
CA SER A 186 6.00 -11.58 10.61
C SER A 186 6.76 -12.86 11.05
N LEU A 187 6.70 -13.39 12.27
CA LEU A 187 5.62 -13.56 13.23
C LEU A 187 6.28 -13.72 14.60
N SER A 188 5.95 -12.88 15.57
CA SER A 188 5.64 -13.28 16.95
C SER A 188 5.59 -12.06 17.89
N ARG A 189 4.52 -12.05 18.70
CA ARG A 189 4.24 -11.22 19.89
C ARG A 189 3.39 -9.96 19.68
N LEU A 190 2.09 -10.26 19.75
CA LEU A 190 1.15 -9.73 20.74
C LEU A 190 0.63 -8.30 20.56
N ALA A 191 -0.70 -8.28 20.48
CA ALA A 191 -1.56 -7.32 21.16
C ALA A 191 -1.62 -5.89 20.60
N MET A 192 -2.87 -5.47 20.43
CA MET A 192 -3.27 -4.10 20.72
C MET A 192 -2.48 -3.61 21.95
N SER A 193 -1.75 -2.50 21.79
CA SER A 193 -0.85 -1.89 22.78
C SER A 193 0.53 -2.53 22.99
N ALA A 194 1.45 -2.36 22.04
CA ALA A 194 2.87 -2.19 22.35
C ALA A 194 3.61 -1.53 21.16
N ARG A 195 4.48 -0.57 21.45
CA ARG A 195 5.34 0.08 20.44
C ARG A 195 6.34 -0.95 19.90
N PRO A 196 6.55 -1.08 18.58
CA PRO A 196 7.64 -1.92 18.08
C PRO A 196 8.99 -1.33 18.51
N ARG A 197 9.88 -2.17 19.05
CA ARG A 197 11.30 -1.83 19.23
C ARG A 197 11.99 -1.94 17.87
N PRO A 198 12.72 -0.90 17.42
CA PRO A 198 13.50 -1.01 16.20
C PRO A 198 14.70 -1.95 16.39
N LEU A 199 15.14 -2.56 15.29
CA LEU A 199 16.47 -3.16 15.18
C LEU A 199 17.51 -2.10 15.57
N ALA A 200 18.54 -2.52 16.30
CA ALA A 200 19.51 -1.61 16.92
C ALA A 200 20.06 -0.61 15.88
N GLY A 201 19.65 0.67 16.01
CA GLY A 201 20.13 1.79 15.20
C GLY A 201 19.08 2.56 14.39
N GLU A 202 17.87 2.04 14.15
CA GLU A 202 16.90 2.71 13.25
C GLU A 202 15.71 3.35 13.98
N SER A 203 15.73 4.65 14.22
CA SER A 203 14.55 5.36 14.76
C SER A 203 13.54 5.71 13.65
N TYR A 204 12.50 4.90 13.46
CA TYR A 204 11.42 5.21 12.53
C TYR A 204 10.42 6.23 13.11
N ARG A 205 10.00 7.20 12.30
CA ARG A 205 8.88 8.09 12.64
C ARG A 205 7.58 7.29 12.77
N ARG A 206 6.73 7.68 13.73
CA ARG A 206 5.42 7.05 13.99
C ARG A 206 4.53 7.09 12.73
N MET A 207 4.09 5.92 12.28
CA MET A 207 3.15 5.76 11.17
C MET A 207 1.71 5.66 11.68
N THR A 208 0.75 6.13 10.90
CA THR A 208 -0.68 5.86 11.12
C THR A 208 -1.32 5.32 9.85
N CYS A 209 -1.86 4.09 9.93
CA CYS A 209 -2.68 3.51 8.87
C CYS A 209 -4.12 4.00 9.02
N CYS A 210 -4.64 4.72 8.03
CA CYS A 210 -6.04 5.13 8.00
C CYS A 210 -6.79 4.34 6.92
N GLY A 211 -7.66 3.43 7.35
CA GLY A 211 -8.60 2.76 6.46
C GLY A 211 -9.58 3.78 5.84
N TYR A 212 -9.74 3.71 4.52
CA TYR A 212 -10.49 4.70 3.78
C TYR A 212 -12.01 4.45 3.83
N HIS A 213 -12.72 5.34 4.52
CA HIS A 213 -14.11 5.68 4.21
C HIS A 213 -14.16 7.19 4.09
N ASP A 214 -14.92 7.72 3.13
CA ASP A 214 -15.00 9.16 2.78
C ASP A 214 -15.02 10.08 4.03
N ARG A 215 -15.83 9.74 5.04
CA ARG A 215 -15.92 10.50 6.30
C ARG A 215 -14.63 10.51 7.15
N ARG A 216 -13.84 9.44 7.17
CA ARG A 216 -12.56 9.38 7.92
C ARG A 216 -11.46 10.18 7.24
N PHE A 217 -11.41 10.18 5.91
CA PHE A 217 -10.50 11.02 5.15
C PHE A 217 -10.83 12.50 5.29
N ALA A 218 -12.12 12.87 5.18
CA ALA A 218 -12.55 14.24 5.41
C ALA A 218 -12.15 14.73 6.81
N LYS A 219 -12.33 13.90 7.85
CA LYS A 219 -11.87 14.18 9.21
C LYS A 219 -10.35 14.31 9.32
N TRP A 220 -9.59 13.45 8.66
CA TRP A 220 -8.12 13.52 8.66
C TRP A 220 -7.63 14.81 7.97
N ILE A 221 -8.15 15.16 6.80
CA ILE A 221 -7.83 16.42 6.12
C ILE A 221 -8.22 17.63 6.98
N ALA A 222 -9.41 17.62 7.59
CA ALA A 222 -9.85 18.68 8.49
C ALA A 222 -8.90 18.85 9.69
N GLY A 223 -8.42 17.72 10.24
CA GLY A 223 -7.38 17.70 11.28
C GLY A 223 -6.05 18.30 10.82
N LEU A 224 -5.62 18.04 9.58
CA LEU A 224 -4.41 18.65 9.02
C LEU A 224 -4.53 20.17 8.87
N THR A 225 -5.70 20.66 8.46
CA THR A 225 -5.96 22.11 8.33
C THR A 225 -6.10 22.80 9.67
N SER A 226 -6.70 22.16 10.68
CA SER A 226 -6.80 22.74 12.02
C SER A 226 -5.43 22.80 12.71
N TRP A 227 -4.58 21.78 12.55
CA TRP A 227 -3.19 21.81 13.04
C TRP A 227 -2.33 22.88 12.35
N ALA A 228 -2.60 23.21 11.09
CA ALA A 228 -1.91 24.29 10.39
C ALA A 228 -2.25 25.67 10.99
N ASN A 229 -3.48 25.87 11.45
CA ASN A 229 -3.92 27.12 12.08
C ASN A 229 -3.47 27.29 13.54
N VAL A 230 -3.07 26.21 14.23
CA VAL A 230 -2.63 26.27 15.64
C VAL A 230 -1.14 26.66 15.78
N ARG A 231 -0.39 26.82 14.69
CA ARG A 231 1.05 27.18 14.73
C ARG A 231 1.37 28.67 14.61
N SER A 232 0.39 29.58 14.53
CA SER A 232 0.66 31.03 14.45
C SER A 232 0.56 31.79 15.78
N VAL A 233 0.28 31.13 16.92
CA VAL A 233 0.23 31.81 18.22
C VAL A 233 1.15 31.10 19.21
N ARG A 234 2.41 31.54 19.25
CA ARG A 234 3.25 31.68 20.46
C ARG A 234 4.60 32.29 20.07
N SER A 235 4.61 33.61 19.93
CA SER A 235 5.73 34.44 20.33
C SER A 235 5.17 35.57 21.18
N ARG A 236 5.47 35.50 22.48
CA ARG A 236 5.68 36.58 23.46
C ARG A 236 5.80 35.94 24.83
#